data_AF-A0A4Q6AJC2-F1
#
_entry.id   AF-A0A4Q6AJC2-F1
#
_cell.length_a   1.000
_cell.length_b   1.000
_cell.length_c   1.000
_cell.angle_alpha   90.00
_cell.angle_beta   90.00
_cell.angle_gamma   90.00
#
_symmetry.space_group_name_H-M   'P 1'
#
loop_
_entity.id
_entity.type
_entity.pdbx_description
1 polymer ?
#
loop_
_entity_poly.entity_id
_entity_poly.type
_entity_poly.pdbx_seq_one_letter_code
_entity_poly.pdbx_strand_id
1 'polypeptide(L)' 'KFKGENGGTQYCIGTLTTKGGTFRTTFFMANRNGKQYLKEIRFQ' A
#
# COMPACT_ATOMS: atom_id res chain seq x y z
N LYS A 1 3.89 -6.82 -6.15
CA LYS A 1 3.60 -8.28 -6.23
C LYS A 1 2.09 -8.54 -6.28
N PHE A 2 1.26 -7.73 -5.59
CA PHE A 2 -0.21 -7.74 -5.73
C PHE A 2 -0.77 -6.32 -5.67
N LYS A 3 -1.86 -6.03 -6.37
CA LYS A 3 -2.66 -4.80 -6.27
C LYS A 3 -4.14 -5.16 -6.31
N GLY A 4 -4.99 -4.34 -5.71
CA GLY A 4 -6.43 -4.59 -5.69
C GLY A 4 -7.22 -3.38 -5.23
N GLU A 5 -8.54 -3.54 -5.25
CA GLU A 5 -9.51 -2.55 -4.80
C GLU A 5 -10.53 -3.25 -3.90
N ASN A 6 -10.86 -2.62 -2.77
CA ASN A 6 -11.91 -3.10 -1.87
C ASN A 6 -12.74 -1.90 -1.37
N GLY A 7 -14.04 -1.88 -1.68
CA GLY A 7 -14.94 -0.82 -1.25
C GLY A 7 -14.48 0.60 -1.63
N GLY A 8 -13.90 0.77 -2.83
CA GLY A 8 -13.35 2.04 -3.32
C GLY A 8 -11.98 2.42 -2.73
N THR A 9 -11.40 1.59 -1.86
CA THR A 9 -10.04 1.77 -1.34
C THR A 9 -9.07 0.91 -2.16
N GLN A 10 -8.11 1.55 -2.80
CA GLN A 10 -7.07 0.86 -3.57
C GLN A 10 -5.91 0.47 -2.67
N TYR A 11 -5.25 -0.65 -2.95
CA TYR A 11 -4.07 -1.05 -2.21
C TYR A 11 -3.04 -1.72 -3.10
N CYS A 12 -1.78 -1.65 -2.70
CA CYS A 12 -0.71 -2.42 -3.32
C CYS A 12 0.18 -3.07 -2.25
N ILE A 13 0.66 -4.27 -2.57
CA ILE A 13 1.44 -5.09 -1.66
C ILE A 13 2.76 -5.47 -2.34
N GLY A 14 3.83 -5.20 -1.61
CA GLY A 14 5.20 -5.44 -2.01
C GLY A 14 6.06 -5.94 -0.86
N THR A 15 7.34 -6.07 -1.17
CA THR A 15 8.38 -6.45 -0.24
C THR A 15 9.40 -5.32 -0.23
N LEU A 16 9.65 -4.71 0.93
CA LEU A 16 10.67 -3.71 1.13
C LEU A 16 11.93 -4.39 1.66
N THR A 17 12.97 -4.41 0.84
CA THR A 17 14.28 -4.94 1.22
C THR A 17 15.16 -3.81 1.73
N THR A 18 15.73 -3.97 2.92
CA THR A 18 16.65 -3.02 3.56
C THR A 18 17.91 -3.74 4.04
N LYS A 19 18.93 -2.99 4.48
CA LYS A 19 20.08 -3.58 5.18
C LYS A 19 19.68 -4.29 6.49
N GLY A 20 18.59 -3.86 7.13
CA GLY A 20 18.12 -4.40 8.41
C GLY A 20 17.12 -5.56 8.29
N GLY A 21 16.79 -5.99 7.06
CA GLY A 21 15.85 -7.07 6.82
C GLY A 21 14.85 -6.78 5.71
N THR A 22 13.92 -7.72 5.56
CA THR A 22 12.91 -7.74 4.50
C THR A 22 11.53 -7.66 5.13
N PHE A 23 10.74 -6.68 4.72
CA PHE A 23 9.41 -6.42 5.29
C PHE A 23 8.34 -6.59 4.22
N ARG A 24 7.20 -7.19 4.58
CA ARG A 24 6.02 -7.11 3.74
C ARG A 24 5.40 -5.73 3.92
N THR A 25 5.27 -4.99 2.83
CA THR A 25 4.74 -3.62 2.83
C THR A 25 3.39 -3.58 2.12
N THR A 26 2.40 -3.00 2.78
CA THR A 26 1.09 -2.72 2.18
C THR A 26 0.86 -1.21 2.16
N PHE A 27 0.58 -0.66 0.99
CA PHE A 27 0.13 0.72 0.81
C PHE A 27 -1.37 0.73 0.64
N PHE A 28 -2.07 1.50 1.46
CA PHE A 28 -3.50 1.76 1.33
C PHE A 28 -3.71 3.17 0.79
N MET A 29 -4.46 3.28 -0.30
CA MET A 29 -4.74 4.51 -1.00
C MET A 29 -6.19 4.93 -0.76
N ALA A 30 -6.42 6.24 -0.65
CA ALA A 30 -7.75 6.83 -0.61
C ALA A 30 -7.95 7.73 -1.83
N ASN A 31 -9.11 7.63 -2.47
CA ASN A 31 -9.51 8.59 -3.49
C ASN A 31 -10.22 9.77 -2.85
N ARG A 32 -9.79 11.00 -3.15
CA ARG A 32 -10.51 12.24 -2.81
C ARG A 32 -10.54 13.13 -4.04
N ASN A 33 -11.73 13.50 -4.49
CA ASN A 33 -11.94 14.37 -5.65
C ASN A 33 -11.18 13.90 -6.91
N GLY A 34 -11.20 12.59 -7.17
CA GLY A 34 -10.54 11.98 -8.33
C GLY A 34 -9.02 11.84 -8.19
N LYS A 35 -8.41 12.26 -7.07
CA LYS A 35 -6.99 12.12 -6.80
C LYS A 35 -6.72 11.01 -5.80
N GLN A 36 -5.70 10.21 -6.05
CA GLN A 36 -5.25 9.16 -5.13
C GLN A 36 -4.27 9.74 -4.11
N TYR A 37 -4.49 9.43 -2.84
CA TYR A 37 -3.65 9.82 -1.71
C TYR A 37 -3.23 8.59 -0.92
N LEU A 38 -2.02 8.61 -0.39
CA LEU A 38 -1.58 7.59 0.56
C LEU A 38 -2.30 7.81 1.90
N LYS A 39 -3.01 6.79 2.37
CA LYS A 39 -3.73 6.80 3.65
C LYS A 39 -2.95 6.12 4.77
N GLU A 40 -2.40 4.93 4.50
CA GLU A 40 -1.67 4.13 5.46
C GLU A 40 -0.56 3.34 4.74
N ILE A 41 0.60 3.22 5.40
CA ILE A 41 1.60 2.21 5.07
C ILE A 41 1.70 1.26 6.25
N ARG A 42 1.62 -0.04 5.98
CA ARG A 42 1.83 -1.10 6.98
C ARG A 42 3.08 -1.91 6.64
N PHE A 43 3.93 -2.12 7.64
CA PHE A 43 5.08 -3.01 7.60
C PHE A 43 4.82 -4.24 8.47
N GLN A 44 5.20 -5.42 7.99
CA GLN A 44 5.15 -6.70 8.71
C GLN A 44 6.48 -7.43 8.53
#